data_AF-A0A7C6YH29-F1
#
_entry.id   AF-A0A7C6YH29-F1
#
_cell.length_a   1.000
_cell.length_b   1.000
_cell.length_c   1.000
_cell.angle_alpha   90.00
_cell.angle_beta   90.00
_cell.angle_gamma   90.00
#
_symmetry.space_group_name_H-M   'P 1'
#
loop_
_entity.id
_entity.type
_entity.pdbx_description
1 polymer ?
#
loop_
_entity_poly.entity_id
_entity_poly.type
_entity_poly.pdbx_seq_one_letter_code
_entity_poly.pdbx_strand_id
1 'polypeptide(L)'
;MAYTGKILKINLSTGKSKAEPLNRKWAEYYLGGKGLAIKYLYEEITPGVDPLSPDNKLILMTGPLTGTIVPNSGKLSIAAKSPATNTVLDCSIGGHFASELKYAGYDAVIITGKAKVPVYIYIEDDRVELKSAAHLWGKNAHQAELILGEELDDAKTILIGQAGENQVIMSCITSEFYRQAGRGGIGAVMGSKNLKAVAVKGSGGLKHPDIRKLMREINKIKNEDTLTDDNLWAYSDGTAQLVEACQSIGTLPTHNFQDGMFEGFEQIGTDALKTVRAGKKACFSCPLACGNYSKAGEAIVEGPEYETLALCGSNCGIDDLAAVIEFNRLCDDYCLDTISAGNVTAFAMELTEKGIHDFGLRFGDKEAYLKVPRLIALRKGIGADLALGVRAVSEKYGGKEFAMQTKGLEFPGYEPRGSW
;
A
#
# COMPACT_ATOMS: atom_id res chain seq x y z
N MET A 1 13.37 -23.24 -9.35
CA MET A 1 12.49 -22.21 -8.76
C MET A 1 12.72 -22.17 -7.26
N ALA A 2 12.77 -20.99 -6.65
CA ALA A 2 13.18 -20.82 -5.26
C ALA A 2 11.99 -20.92 -4.27
N TYR A 3 11.08 -21.87 -4.46
CA TYR A 3 10.06 -22.16 -3.44
C TYR A 3 10.71 -22.74 -2.20
N THR A 4 10.28 -22.30 -1.02
CA THR A 4 10.69 -22.93 0.25
C THR A 4 9.89 -24.21 0.53
N GLY A 5 8.71 -24.34 -0.08
CA GLY A 5 7.83 -25.48 0.02
C GLY A 5 6.92 -25.48 1.25
N LYS A 6 6.87 -24.38 2.02
CA LYS A 6 6.06 -24.27 3.25
C LYS A 6 5.11 -23.08 3.21
N ILE A 7 3.90 -23.26 3.74
CA ILE A 7 2.94 -22.20 4.07
C ILE A 7 2.74 -22.20 5.57
N LEU A 8 2.84 -21.03 6.19
CA LEU A 8 2.54 -20.85 7.61
C LEU A 8 1.07 -20.45 7.77
N LYS A 9 0.27 -21.29 8.44
CA LYS A 9 -1.10 -20.94 8.83
C LYS A 9 -1.14 -20.49 10.28
N ILE A 10 -1.74 -19.33 10.54
CA ILE A 10 -1.88 -18.76 11.89
C ILE A 10 -3.36 -18.47 12.15
N ASN A 11 -3.87 -18.96 13.27
CA ASN A 11 -5.22 -18.66 13.74
C ASN A 11 -5.16 -17.82 15.01
N LEU A 12 -5.51 -16.54 14.89
CA LEU A 12 -5.42 -15.56 15.97
C LEU A 12 -6.43 -15.79 17.09
N SER A 13 -7.55 -16.47 16.82
CA SER A 13 -8.55 -16.80 17.84
C SER A 13 -8.05 -17.89 18.81
N THR A 14 -7.26 -18.83 18.30
CA THR A 14 -6.71 -19.95 19.08
C THR A 14 -5.25 -19.75 19.49
N GLY A 15 -4.56 -18.78 18.89
CA GLY A 15 -3.11 -18.56 19.05
C GLY A 15 -2.24 -19.64 18.42
N LYS A 16 -2.81 -20.57 17.64
CA LYS A 16 -2.07 -21.69 17.04
C LYS A 16 -1.47 -21.29 15.70
N SER A 17 -0.22 -21.70 15.48
CA SER A 17 0.47 -21.65 14.19
C SER A 17 0.86 -23.05 13.73
N LYS A 18 0.89 -23.28 12.42
CA LYS A 18 1.30 -24.55 11.83
C LYS A 18 1.88 -24.33 10.43
N ALA A 19 3.05 -24.88 10.18
CA ALA A 19 3.60 -24.97 8.83
C ALA A 19 2.98 -26.18 8.10
N GLU A 20 2.54 -25.96 6.86
CA GLU A 20 2.01 -27.00 5.97
C GLU A 20 2.79 -27.01 4.65
N PRO A 21 2.90 -28.18 3.97
CA PRO A 21 3.50 -28.22 2.65
C PRO A 21 2.75 -27.33 1.66
N LEU A 22 3.50 -26.57 0.86
CA LEU A 22 2.95 -25.84 -0.28
C LEU A 22 2.28 -26.81 -1.25
N ASN A 23 1.04 -26.54 -1.65
CA ASN A 23 0.38 -27.28 -2.71
C ASN A 23 1.13 -27.07 -4.04
N ARG A 24 1.95 -28.06 -4.42
CA ARG A 24 2.82 -28.00 -5.60
C ARG A 24 2.04 -27.89 -6.91
N LYS A 25 0.90 -28.58 -7.01
CA LYS A 25 0.02 -28.48 -8.17
C LYS A 25 -0.49 -27.05 -8.34
N TRP A 26 -0.95 -26.40 -7.28
CA TRP A 26 -1.36 -25.00 -7.36
C TRP A 26 -0.19 -24.06 -7.64
N ALA A 27 0.98 -24.28 -7.05
CA ALA A 27 2.17 -23.50 -7.34
C ALA A 27 2.60 -23.62 -8.82
N GLU A 28 2.40 -24.77 -9.46
CA GLU A 28 2.68 -24.95 -10.90
C GLU A 28 1.68 -24.20 -11.78
N TYR A 29 0.38 -24.21 -11.44
CA TYR A 29 -0.64 -23.51 -12.23
C TYR A 29 -0.70 -22.00 -12.00
N TYR A 30 -0.40 -21.54 -10.77
CA TYR A 30 -0.61 -20.14 -10.36
C TYR A 30 0.68 -19.42 -9.97
N LEU A 31 1.83 -20.10 -10.03
CA LEU A 31 3.20 -19.59 -9.84
C LEU A 31 3.55 -19.05 -8.44
N GLY A 32 2.68 -18.31 -7.78
CA GLY A 32 2.98 -17.57 -6.54
C GLY A 32 2.35 -16.18 -6.56
N GLY A 33 2.78 -15.33 -5.63
CA GLY A 33 2.32 -13.94 -5.54
C GLY A 33 0.79 -13.81 -5.63
N LYS A 34 0.31 -12.86 -6.44
CA LYS A 34 -1.12 -12.61 -6.65
C LYS A 34 -1.90 -13.86 -7.06
N GLY A 35 -1.41 -14.60 -8.06
CA GLY A 35 -2.13 -15.73 -8.63
C GLY A 35 -2.42 -16.82 -7.60
N LEU A 36 -1.39 -17.21 -6.84
CA LEU A 36 -1.55 -18.23 -5.82
C LEU A 36 -2.31 -17.70 -4.59
N ALA A 37 -2.12 -16.44 -4.21
CA ALA A 37 -2.90 -15.82 -3.11
C ALA A 37 -4.41 -15.84 -3.41
N ILE A 38 -4.80 -15.42 -4.62
CA ILE A 38 -6.20 -15.44 -5.06
C ILE A 38 -6.74 -16.88 -5.13
N LYS A 39 -5.92 -17.85 -5.56
CA LYS A 39 -6.33 -19.26 -5.53
C LYS A 39 -6.67 -19.74 -4.12
N TYR A 40 -5.86 -19.40 -3.12
CA TYR A 40 -6.18 -19.71 -1.73
C TYR A 40 -7.43 -18.99 -1.24
N LEU A 41 -7.63 -17.72 -1.59
CA LEU A 41 -8.88 -17.01 -1.26
C LEU A 41 -10.09 -17.71 -1.87
N TYR A 42 -10.03 -18.07 -3.15
CA TYR A 42 -11.13 -18.70 -3.87
C TYR A 42 -11.55 -20.04 -3.26
N GLU A 43 -10.57 -20.85 -2.83
CA GLU A 43 -10.82 -22.19 -2.26
C GLU A 43 -11.18 -22.16 -0.77
N GLU A 44 -10.63 -21.22 -0.01
CA GLU A 44 -10.72 -21.26 1.44
C GLU A 44 -11.65 -20.19 2.05
N ILE A 45 -12.23 -19.29 1.25
CA ILE A 45 -13.23 -18.31 1.70
C ILE A 45 -14.62 -18.66 1.18
N THR A 46 -15.60 -18.68 2.09
CA THR A 46 -17.01 -18.83 1.73
C THR A 46 -17.54 -17.57 1.02
N PRO A 47 -18.28 -17.72 -0.10
CA PRO A 47 -18.96 -16.60 -0.74
C PRO A 47 -19.82 -15.82 0.25
N GLY A 48 -19.78 -14.49 0.17
CA GLY A 48 -20.56 -13.63 1.06
C GLY A 48 -19.97 -13.38 2.45
N VAL A 49 -18.78 -13.92 2.78
CA VAL A 49 -18.11 -13.61 4.07
C VAL A 49 -18.01 -12.11 4.30
N ASP A 50 -18.28 -11.64 5.51
CA ASP A 50 -18.04 -10.23 5.85
C ASP A 50 -16.52 -9.95 5.80
N PRO A 51 -16.05 -8.97 5.01
CA PRO A 51 -14.63 -8.60 4.92
C PRO A 51 -13.95 -8.28 6.25
N LEU A 52 -14.69 -7.79 7.26
CA LEU A 52 -14.12 -7.45 8.57
C LEU A 52 -14.34 -8.54 9.63
N SER A 53 -14.87 -9.69 9.23
CA SER A 53 -15.07 -10.82 10.12
C SER A 53 -13.79 -11.63 10.38
N PRO A 54 -13.75 -12.42 11.48
CA PRO A 54 -12.67 -13.36 11.73
C PRO A 54 -12.47 -14.41 10.61
N ASP A 55 -13.51 -14.68 9.82
CA ASP A 55 -13.52 -15.72 8.78
C ASP A 55 -12.88 -15.26 7.47
N ASN A 56 -12.76 -13.94 7.23
CA ASN A 56 -11.95 -13.43 6.13
C ASN A 56 -10.47 -13.81 6.34
N LYS A 57 -9.71 -13.99 5.27
CA LYS A 57 -8.29 -14.33 5.33
C LYS A 57 -7.43 -13.12 4.97
N LEU A 58 -6.33 -12.97 5.68
CA LEU A 58 -5.23 -12.10 5.27
C LEU A 58 -4.08 -12.99 4.83
N ILE A 59 -3.74 -12.95 3.55
CA ILE A 59 -2.73 -13.81 2.93
C ILE A 59 -1.53 -12.96 2.54
N LEU A 60 -0.36 -13.28 3.08
CA LEU A 60 0.93 -12.76 2.65
C LEU A 60 1.57 -13.81 1.76
N MET A 61 1.76 -13.52 0.47
CA MET A 61 2.22 -14.49 -0.53
C MET A 61 3.42 -13.95 -1.29
N THR A 62 4.49 -14.74 -1.29
CA THR A 62 5.71 -14.44 -2.04
C THR A 62 5.66 -15.04 -3.45
N GLY A 63 6.55 -14.59 -4.33
CA GLY A 63 6.79 -15.20 -5.63
C GLY A 63 7.91 -16.25 -5.61
N PRO A 64 8.04 -17.05 -6.67
CA PRO A 64 9.12 -18.04 -6.79
C PRO A 64 10.51 -17.43 -7.02
N LEU A 65 10.56 -16.12 -7.33
CA LEU A 65 11.80 -15.34 -7.49
C LEU A 65 12.07 -14.45 -6.27
N THR A 66 11.10 -14.27 -5.37
CA THR A 66 11.26 -13.44 -4.18
C THR A 66 12.42 -13.91 -3.32
N GLY A 67 13.24 -12.97 -2.82
CA GLY A 67 14.46 -13.25 -2.06
C GLY A 67 15.65 -13.71 -2.90
N THR A 68 15.50 -13.88 -4.21
CA THR A 68 16.63 -14.13 -5.12
C THR A 68 17.20 -12.81 -5.63
N ILE A 69 18.42 -12.83 -6.18
CA ILE A 69 19.05 -11.65 -6.77
C ILE A 69 18.56 -11.34 -8.21
N VAL A 70 17.43 -11.90 -8.64
CA VAL A 70 16.79 -11.49 -9.90
C VAL A 70 16.32 -10.04 -9.75
N PRO A 71 16.51 -9.16 -10.76
CA PRO A 71 16.08 -7.77 -10.68
C PRO A 71 14.59 -7.65 -10.28
N ASN A 72 14.32 -6.72 -9.37
CA ASN A 72 12.96 -6.33 -8.93
C ASN A 72 12.17 -7.44 -8.20
N SER A 73 12.85 -8.43 -7.63
CA SER A 73 12.22 -9.59 -7.01
C SER A 73 11.67 -9.39 -5.58
N GLY A 74 11.81 -8.22 -4.97
CA GLY A 74 11.43 -7.94 -3.58
C GLY A 74 9.93 -7.77 -3.27
N LYS A 75 9.02 -8.11 -4.18
CA LYS A 75 7.58 -7.84 -4.00
C LYS A 75 6.86 -8.91 -3.16
N LEU A 76 5.97 -8.46 -2.27
CA LEU A 76 4.99 -9.27 -1.56
C LEU A 76 3.58 -8.99 -2.11
N SER A 77 2.82 -10.04 -2.37
CA SER A 77 1.38 -9.93 -2.63
C SER A 77 0.61 -10.12 -1.33
N ILE A 78 -0.26 -9.18 -0.99
CA ILE A 78 -1.16 -9.26 0.16
C ILE A 78 -2.59 -9.36 -0.35
N ALA A 79 -3.33 -10.40 0.04
CA ALA A 79 -4.67 -10.64 -0.49
C ALA A 79 -5.70 -10.90 0.63
N ALA A 80 -6.91 -10.41 0.41
CA ALA A 80 -8.08 -10.63 1.27
C ALA A 80 -9.37 -10.37 0.47
N LYS A 81 -10.53 -10.57 1.10
CA LYS A 81 -11.75 -9.89 0.65
C LYS A 81 -11.73 -8.43 1.14
N SER A 82 -12.00 -7.47 0.25
CA SER A 82 -11.93 -6.03 0.56
C SER A 82 -13.18 -5.52 1.29
N PRO A 83 -13.03 -4.70 2.34
CA PRO A 83 -14.14 -3.96 2.94
C PRO A 83 -14.62 -2.79 2.07
N ALA A 84 -13.77 -2.20 1.22
CA ALA A 84 -14.15 -1.11 0.33
C ALA A 84 -15.05 -1.61 -0.82
N THR A 85 -14.67 -2.71 -1.47
CA THR A 85 -15.37 -3.19 -2.67
C THR A 85 -16.31 -4.36 -2.43
N ASN A 86 -16.16 -5.05 -1.30
CA ASN A 86 -16.80 -6.34 -1.01
C ASN A 86 -16.44 -7.44 -2.03
N THR A 87 -15.33 -7.28 -2.77
CA THR A 87 -14.80 -8.24 -3.75
C THR A 87 -13.42 -8.77 -3.33
N VAL A 88 -12.82 -9.63 -4.16
CA VAL A 88 -11.39 -9.96 -4.05
C VAL A 88 -10.54 -8.69 -4.10
N LEU A 89 -9.50 -8.66 -3.28
CA LEU A 89 -8.47 -7.63 -3.26
C LEU A 89 -7.11 -8.27 -3.21
N ASP A 90 -6.20 -7.69 -3.98
CA ASP A 90 -4.78 -7.88 -3.83
C ASP A 90 -4.09 -6.51 -3.76
N CYS A 91 -3.00 -6.46 -3.01
CA CYS A 91 -2.06 -5.36 -2.96
C CYS A 91 -0.66 -5.90 -3.22
N SER A 92 0.20 -5.07 -3.82
CA SER A 92 1.61 -5.37 -3.99
C SER A 92 2.43 -4.36 -3.20
N ILE A 93 3.32 -4.84 -2.34
CA ILE A 93 4.22 -3.99 -1.54
C ILE A 93 5.67 -4.39 -1.80
N GLY A 94 6.54 -3.39 -1.87
CA GLY A 94 8.00 -3.57 -2.00
C GLY A 94 8.71 -3.62 -0.64
N GLY A 95 9.99 -3.23 -0.64
CA GLY A 95 10.85 -3.31 0.54
C GLY A 95 11.55 -4.66 0.68
N HIS A 96 11.81 -5.06 1.92
CA HIS A 96 12.62 -6.25 2.25
C HIS A 96 11.82 -7.36 2.95
N PHE A 97 10.61 -7.09 3.44
CA PHE A 97 9.79 -8.07 4.16
C PHE A 97 9.57 -9.38 3.39
N ALA A 98 9.29 -9.28 2.09
CA ALA A 98 9.00 -10.44 1.24
C ALA A 98 10.20 -11.41 1.17
N SER A 99 11.40 -10.86 1.03
CA SER A 99 12.65 -11.63 0.98
C SER A 99 12.96 -12.24 2.33
N GLU A 100 12.79 -11.49 3.41
CA GLU A 100 13.01 -11.96 4.78
C GLU A 100 12.08 -13.14 5.12
N LEU A 101 10.82 -13.09 4.68
CA LEU A 101 9.87 -14.20 4.81
C LEU A 101 10.33 -15.48 4.09
N LYS A 102 10.95 -15.33 2.91
CA LYS A 102 11.55 -16.45 2.17
C LYS A 102 12.74 -17.03 2.92
N TYR A 103 13.57 -16.19 3.52
CA TYR A 103 14.72 -16.60 4.30
C TYR A 103 14.31 -17.31 5.60
N ALA A 104 13.19 -16.92 6.20
CA ALA A 104 12.57 -17.65 7.31
C ALA A 104 11.96 -19.01 6.88
N GLY A 105 11.96 -19.32 5.58
CA GLY A 105 11.57 -20.63 5.06
C GLY A 105 10.11 -20.75 4.64
N TYR A 106 9.37 -19.65 4.45
CA TYR A 106 7.96 -19.69 4.04
C TYR A 106 7.71 -19.06 2.67
N ASP A 107 6.86 -19.69 1.87
CA ASP A 107 6.33 -19.12 0.63
C ASP A 107 5.11 -18.22 0.92
N ALA A 108 4.40 -18.48 2.02
CA ALA A 108 3.24 -17.69 2.41
C ALA A 108 2.96 -17.74 3.91
N VAL A 109 2.24 -16.72 4.40
CA VAL A 109 1.57 -16.71 5.71
C VAL A 109 0.07 -16.49 5.48
N ILE A 110 -0.78 -17.37 5.98
CA ILE A 110 -2.23 -17.27 5.91
C ILE A 110 -2.78 -17.06 7.31
N ILE A 111 -3.40 -15.90 7.53
CA ILE A 111 -3.87 -15.45 8.84
C ILE A 111 -5.39 -15.50 8.88
N THR A 112 -5.93 -16.14 9.92
CA THR A 112 -7.36 -16.34 10.17
C THR A 112 -7.72 -15.99 11.61
N GLY A 113 -9.02 -15.88 11.88
CA GLY A 113 -9.52 -15.58 13.21
C GLY A 113 -9.30 -14.12 13.61
N LYS A 114 -9.45 -13.85 14.91
CA LYS A 114 -9.31 -12.53 15.54
C LYS A 114 -8.75 -12.71 16.95
N ALA A 115 -7.70 -11.95 17.29
CA ALA A 115 -7.14 -11.97 18.63
C ALA A 115 -8.07 -11.23 19.62
N LYS A 116 -8.09 -11.67 20.89
CA LYS A 116 -8.91 -11.04 21.94
C LYS A 116 -8.42 -9.64 22.32
N VAL A 117 -7.13 -9.40 22.17
CA VAL A 117 -6.43 -8.14 22.44
C VAL A 117 -5.51 -7.82 21.27
N PRO A 118 -5.04 -6.56 21.12
CA PRO A 118 -4.01 -6.23 20.14
C PRO A 118 -2.77 -7.11 20.26
N VAL A 119 -2.35 -7.70 19.14
CA VAL A 119 -1.18 -8.58 19.04
C VAL A 119 -0.32 -8.23 17.82
N TYR A 120 0.93 -8.67 17.84
CA TYR A 120 1.75 -8.79 16.64
C TYR A 120 2.27 -10.21 16.50
N ILE A 121 2.48 -10.65 15.25
CA ILE A 121 3.10 -11.93 14.94
C ILE A 121 4.60 -11.70 14.80
N TYR A 122 5.42 -12.52 15.45
CA TYR A 122 6.86 -12.56 15.26
C TYR A 122 7.27 -13.93 14.70
N ILE A 123 7.97 -13.92 13.57
CA ILE A 123 8.47 -15.11 12.87
C ILE A 123 10.00 -15.03 12.86
N GLU A 124 10.66 -15.98 13.48
CA GLU A 124 12.11 -16.15 13.45
C GLU A 124 12.42 -17.57 13.00
N ASP A 125 12.64 -17.75 11.70
CA ASP A 125 12.72 -19.07 11.06
C ASP A 125 11.54 -19.99 11.43
N ASP A 126 11.78 -21.13 12.08
CA ASP A 126 10.72 -22.06 12.52
C ASP A 126 10.02 -21.61 13.83
N ARG A 127 10.52 -20.59 14.54
CA ARG A 127 9.89 -20.04 15.75
C ARG A 127 8.83 -19.01 15.37
N VAL A 128 7.58 -19.27 15.77
CA VAL A 128 6.45 -18.39 15.49
C VAL A 128 5.74 -18.04 16.79
N GLU A 129 5.70 -16.76 17.12
CA GLU A 129 5.14 -16.26 18.37
C GLU A 129 4.03 -15.23 18.11
N LEU A 130 3.01 -15.26 18.96
CA LEU A 130 1.99 -14.21 19.03
C LEU A 130 2.26 -13.37 20.28
N LYS A 131 2.72 -12.13 20.08
CA LYS A 131 3.14 -11.23 21.16
C LYS A 131 2.09 -10.13 21.36
N SER A 132 1.99 -9.60 22.57
CA SER A 132 1.11 -8.46 22.86
C SER A 132 1.57 -7.23 22.07
N ALA A 133 0.61 -6.51 21.49
CA ALA A 133 0.84 -5.21 20.84
C ALA A 133 0.13 -4.06 21.57
N ALA A 134 -0.22 -4.25 22.85
CA ALA A 134 -0.95 -3.23 23.62
C ALA A 134 -0.19 -1.89 23.69
N HIS A 135 1.14 -1.92 23.75
CA HIS A 135 1.99 -0.74 23.75
C HIS A 135 2.14 -0.09 22.37
N LEU A 136 1.78 -0.80 21.30
CA LEU A 136 1.83 -0.30 19.92
C LEU A 136 0.47 0.21 19.43
N TRP A 137 -0.62 -0.33 19.99
CA TRP A 137 -1.98 0.02 19.60
C TRP A 137 -2.28 1.48 19.93
N GLY A 138 -2.85 2.22 18.98
CA GLY A 138 -3.08 3.65 19.07
C GLY A 138 -1.89 4.52 18.67
N LYS A 139 -0.73 3.93 18.39
CA LYS A 139 0.42 4.66 17.83
C LYS A 139 0.33 4.74 16.31
N ASN A 140 0.83 5.84 15.77
CA ASN A 140 1.05 5.97 14.34
C ASN A 140 2.09 4.96 13.86
N ALA A 141 2.11 4.71 12.55
CA ALA A 141 2.88 3.65 11.96
C ALA A 141 4.39 3.87 12.10
N HIS A 142 4.90 5.09 11.86
CA HIS A 142 6.34 5.35 11.98
C HIS A 142 6.82 5.15 13.41
N GLN A 143 6.04 5.62 14.40
CA GLN A 143 6.35 5.41 15.81
C GLN A 143 6.34 3.92 16.19
N ALA A 144 5.33 3.16 15.73
CA ALA A 144 5.23 1.74 16.02
C ALA A 144 6.36 0.94 15.35
N GLU A 145 6.78 1.33 14.14
CA GLU A 145 7.88 0.70 13.43
C GLU A 145 9.23 0.95 14.10
N LEU A 146 9.49 2.17 14.60
CA LEU A 146 10.69 2.48 15.39
C LEU A 146 10.78 1.62 16.65
N ILE A 147 9.68 1.53 17.42
CA ILE A 147 9.63 0.71 18.63
C ILE A 147 9.91 -0.76 18.30
N LEU A 148 9.28 -1.29 17.24
CA LEU A 148 9.52 -2.67 16.82
C LEU A 148 10.96 -2.89 16.32
N GLY A 149 11.58 -1.90 15.66
CA GLY A 149 12.98 -1.97 15.24
C GLY A 149 13.96 -2.00 16.42
N GLU A 150 13.64 -1.32 17.53
CA GLU A 150 14.42 -1.39 18.77
C GLU A 150 14.19 -2.71 19.53
N GLU A 151 12.97 -3.26 19.50
CA GLU A 151 12.62 -4.50 20.17
C GLU A 151 13.08 -5.77 19.43
N LEU A 152 13.08 -5.73 18.09
CA LEU A 152 13.24 -6.89 17.22
C LEU A 152 14.44 -6.67 16.29
N ASP A 153 15.62 -6.96 16.82
CA ASP A 153 16.90 -6.87 16.12
C ASP A 153 16.84 -7.44 14.69
N ASP A 154 17.13 -6.59 13.70
CA ASP A 154 17.14 -6.85 12.25
C ASP A 154 15.85 -7.34 11.58
N ALA A 155 14.75 -7.50 12.33
CA ALA A 155 13.49 -7.99 11.76
C ALA A 155 12.89 -7.01 10.74
N LYS A 156 12.29 -7.53 9.68
CA LYS A 156 11.48 -6.75 8.73
C LYS A 156 10.02 -6.81 9.14
N THR A 157 9.37 -5.65 9.14
CA THR A 157 8.02 -5.50 9.69
C THR A 157 7.07 -4.97 8.62
N ILE A 158 5.85 -5.51 8.62
CA ILE A 158 4.67 -4.87 8.05
C ILE A 158 3.69 -4.55 9.19
N LEU A 159 3.06 -3.40 9.16
CA LEU A 159 2.15 -2.97 10.23
C LEU A 159 1.04 -2.05 9.74
N ILE A 160 0.07 -1.81 10.61
CA ILE A 160 -0.99 -0.82 10.41
C ILE A 160 -0.81 0.39 11.33
N GLY A 161 -1.17 1.57 10.85
CA GLY A 161 -1.39 2.77 11.66
C GLY A 161 -2.80 2.84 12.25
N GLN A 162 -3.15 3.99 12.82
CA GLN A 162 -4.44 4.18 13.47
C GLN A 162 -5.64 4.05 12.51
N ALA A 163 -5.47 4.31 11.21
CA ALA A 163 -6.54 4.11 10.24
C ALA A 163 -6.94 2.62 10.11
N GLY A 164 -5.96 1.71 10.16
CA GLY A 164 -6.22 0.27 10.16
C GLY A 164 -6.88 -0.19 11.46
N GLU A 165 -6.41 0.30 12.61
CA GLU A 165 -7.00 0.03 13.92
C GLU A 165 -8.47 0.44 13.99
N ASN A 166 -8.79 1.60 13.42
CA ASN A 166 -10.15 2.15 13.32
C ASN A 166 -10.93 1.62 12.11
N GLN A 167 -10.40 0.61 11.41
CA GLN A 167 -11.04 -0.07 10.28
C GLN A 167 -11.56 0.90 9.21
N VAL A 168 -10.76 1.91 8.87
CA VAL A 168 -11.05 2.84 7.77
C VAL A 168 -10.93 2.07 6.45
N ILE A 169 -11.92 2.16 5.56
CA ILE A 169 -12.00 1.28 4.38
C ILE A 169 -10.91 1.55 3.33
N MET A 170 -10.18 2.64 3.48
CA MET A 170 -9.04 3.04 2.66
C MET A 170 -7.72 2.96 3.44
N SER A 171 -7.64 2.13 4.47
CA SER A 171 -6.41 1.95 5.26
C SER A 171 -5.45 0.93 4.63
N CYS A 172 -4.16 1.25 4.75
CA CYS A 172 -3.03 0.50 4.19
C CYS A 172 -2.39 -0.44 5.21
N ILE A 173 -1.51 -1.30 4.72
CA ILE A 173 -0.43 -1.91 5.50
C ILE A 173 0.89 -1.30 5.03
N THR A 174 1.71 -0.81 5.95
CA THR A 174 3.00 -0.17 5.65
C THR A 174 4.19 -1.05 6.01
N SER A 175 5.35 -0.76 5.42
CA SER A 175 6.67 -1.33 5.71
C SER A 175 7.75 -0.30 5.41
N GLU A 176 8.82 -0.29 6.21
CA GLU A 176 9.96 0.59 6.05
C GLU A 176 9.55 2.06 5.93
N PHE A 177 8.61 2.46 6.80
CA PHE A 177 7.98 3.78 6.92
C PHE A 177 7.08 4.20 5.75
N TYR A 178 7.39 3.81 4.51
CA TYR A 178 6.81 4.42 3.32
C TYR A 178 6.35 3.43 2.24
N ARG A 179 6.70 2.14 2.34
CA ARG A 179 6.19 1.14 1.38
C ARG A 179 4.76 0.80 1.78
N GLN A 180 3.81 1.00 0.87
CA GLN A 180 2.39 0.79 1.17
C GLN A 180 1.81 -0.36 0.35
N ALA A 181 1.10 -1.27 1.02
CA ALA A 181 0.04 -2.07 0.43
C ALA A 181 -1.25 -1.23 0.51
N GLY A 182 -1.46 -0.40 -0.51
CA GLY A 182 -2.24 0.83 -0.37
C GLY A 182 -3.77 0.66 -0.40
N ARG A 183 -4.30 -0.09 -1.35
CA ARG A 183 -5.68 0.14 -1.80
C ARG A 183 -6.70 -0.85 -1.24
N GLY A 184 -7.97 -0.45 -1.25
CA GLY A 184 -9.11 -1.35 -0.97
C GLY A 184 -9.27 -1.80 0.48
N GLY A 185 -8.55 -1.19 1.43
CA GLY A 185 -8.79 -1.39 2.86
C GLY A 185 -8.15 -2.65 3.44
N ILE A 186 -7.00 -3.06 2.91
CA ILE A 186 -6.27 -4.21 3.45
C ILE A 186 -5.81 -3.98 4.89
N GLY A 187 -5.52 -2.73 5.27
CA GLY A 187 -5.21 -2.34 6.65
C GLY A 187 -6.39 -2.56 7.60
N ALA A 188 -7.61 -2.32 7.15
CA ALA A 188 -8.83 -2.54 7.94
C ALA A 188 -9.09 -4.04 8.15
N VAL A 189 -8.77 -4.89 7.16
CA VAL A 189 -8.79 -6.35 7.34
C VAL A 189 -7.82 -6.76 8.43
N MET A 190 -6.58 -6.26 8.40
CA MET A 190 -5.58 -6.55 9.44
C MET A 190 -6.02 -6.03 10.82
N GLY A 191 -6.52 -4.81 10.91
CA GLY A 191 -7.00 -4.20 12.16
C GLY A 191 -8.26 -4.87 12.74
N SER A 192 -9.19 -5.34 11.90
CA SER A 192 -10.39 -6.07 12.33
C SER A 192 -10.07 -7.35 13.11
N LYS A 193 -8.88 -7.90 12.87
CA LYS A 193 -8.34 -9.09 13.53
C LYS A 193 -7.56 -8.79 14.82
N ASN A 194 -7.48 -7.52 15.23
CA ASN A 194 -6.62 -7.00 16.31
C ASN A 194 -5.13 -7.31 16.06
N LEU A 195 -4.71 -7.38 14.80
CA LEU A 195 -3.31 -7.63 14.43
C LEU A 195 -2.65 -6.30 14.08
N LYS A 196 -1.70 -5.85 14.91
CA LYS A 196 -0.98 -4.58 14.71
C LYS A 196 0.15 -4.70 13.70
N ALA A 197 0.90 -5.81 13.75
CA ALA A 197 2.08 -6.01 12.92
C ALA A 197 2.36 -7.49 12.65
N VAL A 198 3.11 -7.75 11.58
CA VAL A 198 3.84 -9.00 11.36
C VAL A 198 5.30 -8.63 11.19
N ALA A 199 6.16 -9.22 12.01
CA ALA A 199 7.60 -9.05 11.95
C ALA A 199 8.25 -10.40 11.62
N VAL A 200 9.25 -10.37 10.75
CA VAL A 200 9.97 -11.58 10.32
C VAL A 200 11.48 -11.36 10.36
N LYS A 201 12.21 -12.37 10.82
CA LYS A 201 13.67 -12.50 10.75
C LYS A 201 13.98 -13.87 10.18
N GLY A 202 14.72 -13.90 9.08
CA GLY A 202 15.05 -15.11 8.36
C GLY A 202 16.55 -15.28 8.24
N SER A 203 17.08 -16.41 8.70
CA SER A 203 18.52 -16.69 8.62
C SER A 203 18.89 -17.62 7.44
N GLY A 204 17.88 -18.16 6.75
CA GLY A 204 18.04 -19.12 5.67
C GLY A 204 18.48 -18.52 4.33
N GLY A 205 18.91 -19.39 3.43
CA GLY A 205 19.28 -19.05 2.06
C GLY A 205 18.42 -19.78 1.04
N LEU A 206 18.18 -19.14 -0.11
CA LEU A 206 17.47 -19.76 -1.23
C LEU A 206 18.41 -20.61 -2.09
N LYS A 207 17.91 -21.77 -2.52
CA LYS A 207 18.64 -22.70 -3.38
C LYS A 207 18.09 -22.66 -4.80
N HIS A 208 19.00 -22.66 -5.77
CA HIS A 208 18.68 -22.87 -7.19
C HIS A 208 19.48 -24.07 -7.72
N PRO A 209 18.86 -25.02 -8.44
CA PRO A 209 19.54 -26.23 -8.90
C PRO A 209 20.71 -25.96 -9.86
N ASP A 210 20.65 -24.84 -10.59
CA ASP A 210 21.73 -24.39 -11.47
C ASP A 210 22.01 -22.91 -11.25
N ILE A 211 22.86 -22.60 -10.27
CA ILE A 211 23.20 -21.21 -9.93
C ILE A 211 23.98 -20.52 -11.06
N ARG A 212 24.84 -21.24 -11.80
CA ARG A 212 25.64 -20.65 -12.88
C ARG A 212 24.76 -20.21 -14.04
N LYS A 213 23.76 -21.02 -14.42
CA LYS A 213 22.76 -20.60 -15.40
C LYS A 213 21.96 -19.42 -14.89
N LEU A 214 21.46 -19.47 -13.65
CA LEU A 214 20.71 -18.36 -13.06
C LEU A 214 21.50 -17.04 -13.09
N MET A 215 22.78 -17.04 -12.71
CA MET A 215 23.63 -15.85 -12.75
C MET A 215 23.80 -15.28 -14.17
N ARG A 216 23.95 -16.16 -15.18
CA ARG A 216 24.03 -15.73 -16.59
C ARG A 216 22.73 -15.06 -17.04
N GLU A 217 21.59 -15.67 -16.74
CA GLU A 217 20.28 -15.10 -17.07
C GLU A 217 20.02 -13.78 -16.33
N ILE A 218 20.43 -13.67 -15.06
CA ILE A 218 20.31 -12.42 -14.29
C ILE A 218 21.13 -11.30 -14.93
N ASN A 219 22.38 -11.56 -15.31
CA ASN A 219 23.21 -10.54 -15.96
C ASN A 219 22.60 -10.12 -17.30
N LYS A 220 22.02 -11.07 -18.04
CA LYS A 220 21.28 -10.79 -19.27
C LYS A 220 20.08 -9.88 -18.99
N ILE A 221 19.15 -10.30 -18.12
CA ILE A 221 17.94 -9.53 -17.75
C ILE A 221 18.31 -8.14 -17.24
N LYS A 222 19.33 -8.04 -16.39
CA LYS A 222 19.77 -6.77 -15.83
C LYS A 222 20.24 -5.80 -16.92
N ASN A 223 21.05 -6.27 -17.87
CA ASN A 223 21.69 -5.41 -18.87
C ASN A 223 20.83 -5.19 -20.12
N GLU A 224 20.00 -6.17 -20.51
CA GLU A 224 19.22 -6.13 -21.75
C GLU A 224 17.76 -5.73 -21.54
N ASP A 225 17.19 -5.98 -20.35
CA ASP A 225 15.76 -5.73 -20.08
C ASP A 225 15.50 -4.70 -18.97
N THR A 226 16.41 -4.58 -17.98
CA THR A 226 16.18 -3.74 -16.79
C THR A 226 16.87 -2.39 -16.87
N LEU A 227 18.18 -2.35 -17.05
CA LEU A 227 18.99 -1.12 -17.11
C LEU A 227 19.17 -0.65 -18.56
N THR A 228 18.05 -0.47 -19.25
CA THR A 228 17.97 0.08 -20.61
C THR A 228 17.59 1.56 -20.56
N ASP A 229 17.90 2.30 -21.62
CA ASP A 229 17.56 3.73 -21.71
C ASP A 229 16.06 4.00 -21.48
N ASP A 230 15.19 3.09 -21.94
CA ASP A 230 13.73 3.15 -21.75
C ASP A 230 13.27 3.02 -20.29
N ASN A 231 14.13 2.56 -19.38
CA ASN A 231 13.82 2.32 -17.98
C ASN A 231 14.58 3.23 -17.01
N LEU A 232 15.64 3.91 -17.46
CA LEU A 232 16.49 4.73 -16.58
C LEU A 232 15.75 5.92 -15.98
N TRP A 233 14.64 6.35 -16.59
CA TRP A 233 13.74 7.36 -16.03
C TRP A 233 13.24 7.01 -14.63
N ALA A 234 13.06 5.71 -14.34
CA ALA A 234 12.65 5.26 -13.02
C ALA A 234 13.66 5.71 -11.95
N TYR A 235 14.96 5.69 -12.28
CA TYR A 235 15.99 6.22 -11.39
C TYR A 235 16.07 7.74 -11.46
N SER A 236 16.11 8.39 -12.63
CA SER A 236 16.30 9.85 -12.68
C SER A 236 15.13 10.64 -12.12
N ASP A 237 13.91 10.23 -12.44
CA ASP A 237 12.68 10.99 -12.23
C ASP A 237 11.74 10.28 -11.25
N GLY A 238 11.72 8.94 -11.30
CA GLY A 238 10.71 8.15 -10.61
C GLY A 238 9.34 8.34 -11.27
N THR A 239 8.27 7.96 -10.57
CA THR A 239 6.92 8.03 -11.15
C THR A 239 6.44 9.45 -11.37
N ALA A 240 7.04 10.46 -10.73
CA ALA A 240 6.65 11.87 -10.88
C ALA A 240 6.61 12.37 -12.33
N GLN A 241 7.41 11.78 -13.24
CA GLN A 241 7.38 12.08 -14.69
C GLN A 241 6.01 11.89 -15.32
N LEU A 242 5.18 11.04 -14.71
CA LEU A 242 3.82 10.81 -15.18
C LEU A 242 2.92 12.03 -14.98
N VAL A 243 3.28 13.00 -14.12
CA VAL A 243 2.57 14.30 -14.03
C VAL A 243 2.67 15.02 -15.36
N GLU A 244 3.88 15.22 -15.90
CA GLU A 244 4.09 15.88 -17.19
C GLU A 244 3.48 15.05 -18.34
N ALA A 245 3.67 13.73 -18.31
CA ALA A 245 3.12 12.86 -19.35
C ALA A 245 1.59 12.98 -19.42
N CYS A 246 0.90 12.88 -18.29
CA CYS A 246 -0.56 12.97 -18.23
C CYS A 246 -1.07 14.39 -18.51
N GLN A 247 -0.39 15.42 -18.02
CA GLN A 247 -0.69 16.81 -18.36
C GLN A 247 -0.67 17.03 -19.88
N SER A 248 0.35 16.53 -20.57
CA SER A 248 0.56 16.78 -22.00
C SER A 248 -0.54 16.21 -22.91
N ILE A 249 -1.22 15.17 -22.45
CA ILE A 249 -2.30 14.49 -23.19
C ILE A 249 -3.70 14.74 -22.59
N GLY A 250 -3.80 15.62 -21.58
CA GLY A 250 -5.08 15.94 -20.96
C GLY A 250 -5.66 14.79 -20.12
N THR A 251 -4.80 14.01 -19.45
CA THR A 251 -5.20 12.90 -18.58
C THR A 251 -4.81 13.10 -17.11
N LEU A 252 -4.41 14.30 -16.69
CA LEU A 252 -4.08 14.63 -15.28
C LEU A 252 -5.36 15.06 -14.53
N PRO A 253 -5.89 14.25 -13.58
CA PRO A 253 -7.12 14.58 -12.87
C PRO A 253 -7.01 15.89 -12.12
N THR A 254 -7.96 16.78 -12.37
CA THR A 254 -7.97 18.14 -11.83
C THR A 254 -9.33 18.47 -11.25
N HIS A 255 -9.35 18.96 -10.00
CA HIS A 255 -10.56 19.33 -9.24
C HIS A 255 -11.65 18.23 -9.25
N ASN A 256 -11.39 17.08 -8.63
CA ASN A 256 -12.26 15.89 -8.66
C ASN A 256 -12.64 15.44 -10.08
N PHE A 257 -11.64 15.33 -10.97
CA PHE A 257 -11.82 14.92 -12.36
C PHE A 257 -12.79 15.83 -13.15
N GLN A 258 -12.89 17.12 -12.81
CA GLN A 258 -13.65 18.07 -13.63
C GLN A 258 -12.91 18.37 -14.95
N ASP A 259 -11.58 18.36 -14.91
CA ASP A 259 -10.69 18.57 -16.05
C ASP A 259 -9.52 17.55 -16.06
N GLY A 260 -8.83 17.45 -17.20
CA GLY A 260 -7.66 16.61 -17.44
C GLY A 260 -6.33 17.37 -17.50
N MET A 261 -6.35 18.69 -17.27
CA MET A 261 -5.16 19.54 -17.22
C MET A 261 -5.18 20.45 -15.99
N PHE A 262 -4.04 20.62 -15.35
CA PHE A 262 -3.88 21.49 -14.19
C PHE A 262 -2.94 22.66 -14.51
N GLU A 263 -3.36 23.90 -14.24
CA GLU A 263 -2.52 25.09 -14.49
C GLU A 263 -1.22 25.06 -13.66
N GLY A 264 -1.31 24.62 -12.40
CA GLY A 264 -0.17 24.56 -11.46
C GLY A 264 0.68 23.29 -11.53
N PHE A 265 0.58 22.47 -12.60
CA PHE A 265 1.24 21.16 -12.64
C PHE A 265 2.78 21.24 -12.50
N GLU A 266 3.42 22.29 -13.02
CA GLU A 266 4.87 22.47 -12.94
C GLU A 266 5.37 22.55 -11.49
N GLN A 267 4.53 23.01 -10.57
CA GLN A 267 4.88 23.17 -9.15
C GLN A 267 4.85 21.86 -8.37
N ILE A 268 4.19 20.84 -8.90
CA ILE A 268 4.09 19.50 -8.30
C ILE A 268 4.73 18.41 -9.17
N GLY A 269 5.25 18.79 -10.33
CA GLY A 269 5.87 17.90 -11.30
C GLY A 269 7.26 17.43 -10.90
N THR A 270 7.89 16.72 -11.83
CA THR A 270 9.21 16.09 -11.69
C THR A 270 10.30 17.08 -11.30
N ASP A 271 10.38 18.21 -11.98
CA ASP A 271 11.45 19.18 -11.73
C ASP A 271 11.30 19.85 -10.37
N ALA A 272 10.08 20.18 -9.95
CA ALA A 272 9.79 20.65 -8.61
C ALA A 272 10.18 19.58 -7.56
N LEU A 273 9.79 18.32 -7.75
CA LEU A 273 10.14 17.22 -6.83
C LEU A 273 11.66 17.02 -6.71
N LYS A 274 12.41 17.15 -7.80
CA LYS A 274 13.88 17.04 -7.77
C LYS A 274 14.54 18.09 -6.88
N THR A 275 13.95 19.29 -6.75
CA THR A 275 14.52 20.36 -5.91
C THR A 275 14.52 20.02 -4.41
N VAL A 276 13.59 19.16 -3.98
CA VAL A 276 13.41 18.73 -2.57
C VAL A 276 13.87 17.30 -2.33
N ARG A 277 14.42 16.62 -3.35
CA ARG A 277 14.90 15.25 -3.24
C ARG A 277 16.23 15.18 -2.49
N ALA A 278 16.20 14.52 -1.34
CA ALA A 278 17.35 14.28 -0.49
C ALA A 278 18.06 12.94 -0.76
N GLY A 279 17.42 11.99 -1.47
CA GLY A 279 18.04 10.70 -1.77
C GLY A 279 17.19 9.76 -2.60
N LYS A 280 17.72 8.56 -2.81
CA LYS A 280 17.06 7.46 -3.52
C LYS A 280 17.04 6.19 -2.68
N LYS A 281 15.97 5.43 -2.78
CA LYS A 281 15.83 4.15 -2.08
C LYS A 281 15.32 3.06 -3.01
N ALA A 282 16.00 1.91 -2.97
CA ALA A 282 15.63 0.72 -3.70
C ALA A 282 14.78 -0.23 -2.85
N CYS A 283 13.92 -1.00 -3.49
CA CYS A 283 13.43 -2.25 -2.91
C CYS A 283 14.52 -3.32 -2.98
N PHE A 284 14.34 -4.44 -2.28
CA PHE A 284 15.25 -5.57 -2.35
C PHE A 284 15.54 -6.00 -3.80
N SER A 285 16.82 -6.15 -4.13
CA SER A 285 17.34 -6.58 -5.44
C SER A 285 16.85 -5.74 -6.64
N CYS A 286 16.44 -4.49 -6.42
CA CYS A 286 15.98 -3.59 -7.49
C CYS A 286 17.11 -2.64 -7.94
N PRO A 287 17.65 -2.77 -9.16
CA PRO A 287 18.67 -1.86 -9.66
C PRO A 287 18.12 -0.51 -10.15
N LEU A 288 16.79 -0.37 -10.31
CA LEU A 288 16.14 0.87 -10.78
C LEU A 288 16.00 1.94 -9.69
N ALA A 289 15.88 1.53 -8.42
CA ALA A 289 15.78 2.43 -7.25
C ALA A 289 14.87 3.66 -7.45
N CYS A 290 13.61 3.42 -7.81
CA CYS A 290 12.69 4.51 -8.18
C CYS A 290 12.29 5.43 -7.03
N GLY A 291 12.33 4.93 -5.78
CA GLY A 291 11.86 5.66 -4.60
C GLY A 291 12.64 6.95 -4.37
N ASN A 292 11.95 8.08 -4.41
CA ASN A 292 12.50 9.41 -4.13
C ASN A 292 12.39 9.69 -2.63
N TYR A 293 13.50 9.87 -1.93
CA TYR A 293 13.46 10.37 -0.55
C TYR A 293 13.39 11.89 -0.60
N SER A 294 12.26 12.47 -0.23
CA SER A 294 11.98 13.91 -0.40
C SER A 294 11.76 14.57 0.95
N LYS A 295 12.23 15.81 1.09
CA LYS A 295 12.09 16.60 2.32
C LYS A 295 11.60 18.01 2.01
N ALA A 296 10.45 18.37 2.59
CA ALA A 296 9.91 19.72 2.55
C ALA A 296 9.57 20.19 3.97
N GLY A 297 10.29 21.20 4.47
CA GLY A 297 10.21 21.58 5.88
C GLY A 297 10.60 20.42 6.80
N GLU A 298 9.72 20.10 7.75
CA GLU A 298 9.86 18.94 8.65
C GLU A 298 9.29 17.64 8.05
N ALA A 299 8.57 17.72 6.92
CA ALA A 299 7.96 16.56 6.30
C ALA A 299 8.99 15.78 5.50
N ILE A 300 9.07 14.46 5.76
CA ILE A 300 9.98 13.54 5.10
C ILE A 300 9.18 12.33 4.62
N VAL A 301 9.32 11.98 3.35
CA VAL A 301 8.62 10.86 2.71
C VAL A 301 9.53 10.13 1.73
N GLU A 302 9.25 8.85 1.49
CA GLU A 302 9.65 8.18 0.25
C GLU A 302 8.51 8.35 -0.77
N GLY A 303 8.68 9.29 -1.69
CA GLY A 303 7.68 9.79 -2.62
C GLY A 303 7.73 11.33 -2.71
N PRO A 304 6.59 11.98 -2.97
CA PRO A 304 5.33 11.38 -3.36
C PRO A 304 5.46 10.65 -4.71
N GLU A 305 4.78 9.52 -4.85
CA GLU A 305 4.63 8.86 -6.15
C GLU A 305 3.61 9.64 -7.00
N TYR A 306 3.59 9.39 -8.32
CA TYR A 306 2.65 10.01 -9.28
C TYR A 306 1.22 10.09 -8.76
N GLU A 307 0.69 8.95 -8.31
CA GLU A 307 -0.69 8.82 -7.86
C GLU A 307 -1.02 9.78 -6.71
N THR A 308 -0.06 10.00 -5.81
CA THR A 308 -0.20 10.98 -4.73
C THR A 308 -0.14 12.41 -5.29
N LEU A 309 0.81 12.72 -6.17
CA LEU A 309 0.92 14.05 -6.79
C LEU A 309 -0.36 14.43 -7.55
N ALA A 310 -0.90 13.49 -8.33
CA ALA A 310 -2.13 13.71 -9.08
C ALA A 310 -3.34 13.84 -8.15
N LEU A 311 -3.56 12.88 -7.24
CA LEU A 311 -4.84 12.82 -6.51
C LEU A 311 -4.89 13.63 -5.22
N CYS A 312 -3.73 13.97 -4.66
CA CYS A 312 -3.61 14.85 -3.50
C CYS A 312 -3.14 16.26 -3.91
N GLY A 313 -2.56 16.43 -5.10
CA GLY A 313 -2.21 17.73 -5.68
C GLY A 313 -3.31 18.25 -6.61
N SER A 314 -3.16 18.02 -7.93
CA SER A 314 -4.02 18.60 -8.97
C SER A 314 -5.51 18.28 -8.78
N ASN A 315 -5.85 17.06 -8.36
CA ASN A 315 -7.24 16.66 -8.15
C ASN A 315 -7.89 17.40 -6.96
N CYS A 316 -7.09 17.89 -6.01
CA CYS A 316 -7.54 18.73 -4.89
C CYS A 316 -7.31 20.24 -5.13
N GLY A 317 -6.81 20.63 -6.32
CA GLY A 317 -6.45 22.01 -6.64
C GLY A 317 -5.24 22.54 -5.87
N ILE A 318 -4.36 21.66 -5.40
CA ILE A 318 -3.18 22.02 -4.59
C ILE A 318 -1.94 22.03 -5.48
N ASP A 319 -1.39 23.22 -5.72
CA ASP A 319 -0.14 23.46 -6.48
C ASP A 319 1.10 23.65 -5.57
N ASP A 320 0.98 23.27 -4.30
CA ASP A 320 2.03 23.43 -3.30
C ASP A 320 2.64 22.09 -2.94
N LEU A 321 3.82 21.83 -3.50
CA LEU A 321 4.52 20.57 -3.28
C LEU A 321 4.80 20.28 -1.80
N ALA A 322 5.06 21.29 -0.97
CA ALA A 322 5.28 21.08 0.46
C ALA A 322 4.00 20.61 1.15
N ALA A 323 2.84 21.17 0.78
CA ALA A 323 1.54 20.71 1.28
C ALA A 323 1.21 19.29 0.79
N VAL A 324 1.52 18.94 -0.46
CA VAL A 324 1.31 17.58 -0.98
C VAL A 324 2.22 16.57 -0.27
N ILE A 325 3.49 16.93 -0.02
CA ILE A 325 4.43 16.11 0.75
C ILE A 325 3.96 15.91 2.20
N GLU A 326 3.46 16.95 2.86
CA GLU A 326 2.94 16.83 4.22
C GLU A 326 1.67 15.95 4.26
N PHE A 327 0.78 16.07 3.28
CA PHE A 327 -0.37 15.17 3.18
C PHE A 327 0.05 13.72 2.94
N ASN A 328 1.03 13.47 2.07
CA ASN A 328 1.61 12.14 1.86
C ASN A 328 2.17 11.60 3.19
N ARG A 329 2.95 12.40 3.93
CA ARG A 329 3.55 11.99 5.20
C ARG A 329 2.48 11.59 6.21
N LEU A 330 1.41 12.39 6.32
CA LEU A 330 0.28 12.08 7.19
C LEU A 330 -0.42 10.78 6.76
N CYS A 331 -0.64 10.57 5.46
CA CYS A 331 -1.21 9.33 4.95
C CYS A 331 -0.33 8.11 5.27
N ASP A 332 0.99 8.21 5.06
CA ASP A 332 1.91 7.12 5.40
C ASP A 332 1.87 6.77 6.89
N ASP A 333 1.95 7.79 7.75
CA ASP A 333 2.04 7.61 9.21
C ASP A 333 0.69 7.14 9.83
N TYR A 334 -0.45 7.58 9.28
CA TYR A 334 -1.76 7.04 9.68
C TYR A 334 -2.11 5.73 8.98
N CYS A 335 -1.37 5.33 7.94
CA CYS A 335 -1.67 4.24 7.00
C CYS A 335 -2.99 4.42 6.24
N LEU A 336 -3.08 5.50 5.47
CA LEU A 336 -4.17 5.79 4.54
C LEU A 336 -3.70 5.71 3.08
N ASP A 337 -4.57 5.21 2.21
CA ASP A 337 -4.37 5.18 0.76
C ASP A 337 -4.43 6.61 0.22
N THR A 338 -3.32 7.14 -0.30
CA THR A 338 -3.27 8.51 -0.84
C THR A 338 -4.24 8.70 -2.00
N ILE A 339 -4.46 7.67 -2.83
CA ILE A 339 -5.42 7.71 -3.94
C ILE A 339 -6.82 7.95 -3.41
N SER A 340 -7.28 7.09 -2.50
CA SER A 340 -8.65 7.14 -1.99
C SER A 340 -8.86 8.32 -1.04
N ALA A 341 -7.86 8.68 -0.23
CA ALA A 341 -7.89 9.85 0.64
C ALA A 341 -7.94 11.16 -0.17
N GLY A 342 -7.15 11.28 -1.24
CA GLY A 342 -7.18 12.42 -2.15
C GLY A 342 -8.53 12.54 -2.87
N ASN A 343 -9.03 11.44 -3.44
CA ASN A 343 -10.35 11.40 -4.09
C ASN A 343 -11.49 11.83 -3.15
N VAL A 344 -11.58 11.24 -1.95
CA VAL A 344 -12.70 11.58 -1.03
C VAL A 344 -12.60 13.02 -0.54
N THR A 345 -11.38 13.57 -0.45
CA THR A 345 -11.15 14.98 -0.13
C THR A 345 -11.62 15.89 -1.27
N ALA A 346 -11.21 15.60 -2.50
CA ALA A 346 -11.64 16.33 -3.69
C ALA A 346 -13.17 16.27 -3.91
N PHE A 347 -13.77 15.10 -3.70
CA PHE A 347 -15.22 14.92 -3.75
C PHE A 347 -15.96 15.78 -2.70
N ALA A 348 -15.42 15.85 -1.48
CA ALA A 348 -15.97 16.70 -0.42
C ALA A 348 -15.82 18.20 -0.72
N MET A 349 -14.72 18.60 -1.38
CA MET A 349 -14.54 19.96 -1.90
C MET A 349 -15.63 20.30 -2.93
N GLU A 350 -15.87 19.42 -3.90
CA GLU A 350 -16.90 19.63 -4.93
C GLU A 350 -18.32 19.66 -4.34
N LEU A 351 -18.65 18.78 -3.39
CA LEU A 351 -19.94 18.81 -2.68
C LEU A 351 -20.17 20.14 -1.95
N THR A 352 -19.11 20.70 -1.36
CA THR A 352 -19.15 21.97 -0.64
C THR A 352 -19.35 23.14 -1.61
N GLU A 353 -18.60 23.17 -2.71
CA GLU A 353 -18.68 24.25 -3.69
C GLU A 353 -19.98 24.26 -4.50
N LYS A 354 -20.56 23.08 -4.77
CA LYS A 354 -21.90 22.96 -5.37
C LYS A 354 -23.05 23.22 -4.39
N GLY A 355 -22.76 23.43 -3.11
CA GLY A 355 -23.78 23.66 -2.07
C GLY A 355 -24.65 22.43 -1.76
N ILE A 356 -24.18 21.22 -2.06
CA ILE A 356 -24.90 19.97 -1.80
C ILE A 356 -24.74 19.56 -0.33
N HIS A 357 -23.50 19.60 0.18
CA HIS A 357 -23.19 19.41 1.59
C HIS A 357 -21.88 20.12 1.94
N ASP A 358 -21.89 20.95 2.99
CA ASP A 358 -20.73 21.72 3.41
C ASP A 358 -19.84 20.90 4.37
N PHE A 359 -18.71 20.43 3.85
CA PHE A 359 -17.66 19.79 4.65
C PHE A 359 -16.62 20.79 5.17
N GLY A 360 -16.76 22.08 4.87
CA GLY A 360 -15.75 23.10 5.17
C GLY A 360 -14.47 22.90 4.37
N LEU A 361 -14.56 22.28 3.18
CA LEU A 361 -13.44 22.01 2.28
C LEU A 361 -13.69 22.69 0.93
N ARG A 362 -12.64 23.29 0.35
CA ARG A 362 -12.68 23.93 -0.97
C ARG A 362 -11.41 23.61 -1.73
N PHE A 363 -11.48 23.58 -3.06
CA PHE A 363 -10.27 23.34 -3.86
C PHE A 363 -9.22 24.41 -3.58
N GLY A 364 -7.95 24.00 -3.48
CA GLY A 364 -6.85 24.91 -3.18
C GLY A 364 -6.69 25.34 -1.71
N ASP A 365 -7.64 25.03 -0.81
CA ASP A 365 -7.53 25.36 0.62
C ASP A 365 -6.61 24.38 1.35
N LYS A 366 -5.32 24.73 1.38
CA LYS A 366 -4.25 23.96 2.03
C LYS A 366 -4.50 23.74 3.53
N GLU A 367 -5.04 24.73 4.25
CA GLU A 367 -5.14 24.67 5.70
C GLU A 367 -6.19 23.64 6.15
N ALA A 368 -7.35 23.63 5.49
CA ALA A 368 -8.38 22.64 5.76
C ALA A 368 -7.98 21.26 5.24
N TYR A 369 -7.41 21.19 4.04
CA TYR A 369 -6.91 19.98 3.38
C TYR A 369 -5.93 19.17 4.24
N LEU A 370 -4.93 19.81 4.85
CA LEU A 370 -3.92 19.13 5.66
C LEU A 370 -4.47 18.50 6.96
N LYS A 371 -5.67 18.90 7.40
CA LYS A 371 -6.32 18.31 8.58
C LYS A 371 -7.02 16.99 8.23
N VAL A 372 -7.36 16.76 6.96
CA VAL A 372 -8.22 15.66 6.51
C VAL A 372 -7.66 14.26 6.81
N PRO A 373 -6.38 13.92 6.54
CA PRO A 373 -5.88 12.57 6.80
C PRO A 373 -6.07 12.13 8.25
N ARG A 374 -5.76 13.02 9.20
CA ARG A 374 -5.97 12.76 10.63
C ARG A 374 -7.44 12.57 10.98
N LEU A 375 -8.32 13.41 10.44
CA LEU A 375 -9.76 13.32 10.71
C LEU A 375 -10.32 11.99 10.20
N ILE A 376 -9.93 11.56 8.99
CA ILE A 376 -10.30 10.27 8.40
C ILE A 376 -9.77 9.12 9.27
N ALA A 377 -8.46 9.09 9.55
CA ALA A 377 -7.81 8.01 10.28
C ALA A 377 -8.42 7.79 11.67
N LEU A 378 -8.84 8.87 12.33
CA LEU A 378 -9.43 8.84 13.67
C LEU A 378 -10.97 8.82 13.67
N ARG A 379 -11.61 8.87 12.48
CA ARG A 379 -13.06 9.00 12.31
C ARG A 379 -13.66 10.14 13.16
N LYS A 380 -13.05 11.33 13.11
CA LYS A 380 -13.47 12.52 13.88
C LYS A 380 -14.08 13.59 12.99
N GLY A 381 -15.17 14.22 13.45
CA GLY A 381 -15.87 15.26 12.70
C GLY A 381 -16.27 14.78 11.31
N ILE A 382 -15.97 15.57 10.27
CA ILE A 382 -16.19 15.19 8.87
C ILE A 382 -15.50 13.87 8.50
N GLY A 383 -14.38 13.56 9.15
CA GLY A 383 -13.60 12.35 8.88
C GLY A 383 -14.34 11.06 9.22
N ALA A 384 -15.37 11.09 10.06
CA ALA A 384 -16.23 9.92 10.30
C ALA A 384 -16.97 9.48 9.02
N ASP A 385 -17.43 10.45 8.23
CA ASP A 385 -18.11 10.21 6.96
C ASP A 385 -17.11 9.96 5.83
N LEU A 386 -16.07 10.78 5.71
CA LEU A 386 -15.05 10.63 4.65
C LEU A 386 -14.30 9.28 4.76
N ALA A 387 -14.16 8.72 5.97
CA ALA A 387 -13.59 7.39 6.17
C ALA A 387 -14.40 6.23 5.56
N LEU A 388 -15.61 6.50 5.06
CA LEU A 388 -16.45 5.53 4.36
C LEU A 388 -16.25 5.52 2.84
N GLY A 389 -15.39 6.40 2.30
CA GLY A 389 -15.08 6.51 0.88
C GLY A 389 -16.18 7.17 0.04
N VAL A 390 -15.85 7.49 -1.21
CA VAL A 390 -16.67 8.30 -2.13
C VAL A 390 -18.04 7.68 -2.37
N ARG A 391 -18.12 6.35 -2.51
CA ARG A 391 -19.41 5.66 -2.73
C ARG A 391 -20.39 5.93 -1.59
N ALA A 392 -19.98 5.68 -0.34
CA ALA A 392 -20.88 5.83 0.80
C ALA A 392 -21.22 7.31 1.08
N VAL A 393 -20.26 8.21 0.92
CA VAL A 393 -20.50 9.66 1.06
C VAL A 393 -21.52 10.14 0.02
N SER A 394 -21.38 9.70 -1.24
CA SER A 394 -22.31 10.09 -2.31
C SER A 394 -23.71 9.50 -2.14
N GLU A 395 -23.82 8.28 -1.59
CA GLU A 395 -25.11 7.68 -1.23
C GLU A 395 -25.81 8.43 -0.10
N LYS A 396 -25.04 8.96 0.86
CA LYS A 396 -25.57 9.67 2.03
C LYS A 396 -25.97 11.11 1.73
N TYR A 397 -25.15 11.83 0.95
CA TYR A 397 -25.28 13.29 0.80
C TYR A 397 -25.64 13.75 -0.63
N GLY A 398 -25.53 12.89 -1.64
CA GLY A 398 -25.73 13.26 -3.06
C GLY A 398 -24.42 13.34 -3.85
N GLY A 399 -24.47 13.80 -5.10
CA GLY A 399 -23.30 13.91 -5.98
C GLY A 399 -22.84 12.59 -6.62
N LYS A 400 -23.75 11.62 -6.78
CA LYS A 400 -23.43 10.30 -7.38
C LYS A 400 -22.90 10.42 -8.81
N GLU A 401 -23.28 11.48 -9.52
CA GLU A 401 -22.89 11.78 -10.88
C GLU A 401 -21.42 12.22 -11.03
N PHE A 402 -20.80 12.69 -9.94
CA PHE A 402 -19.37 13.05 -9.89
C PHE A 402 -18.60 12.28 -8.79
N ALA A 403 -19.15 11.14 -8.35
CA ALA A 403 -18.52 10.23 -7.41
C ALA A 403 -17.55 9.28 -8.13
N MET A 404 -16.28 9.69 -8.28
CA MET A 404 -15.24 9.00 -9.07
C MET A 404 -14.78 7.66 -8.47
N GLN A 405 -15.58 6.60 -8.68
CA GLN A 405 -15.28 5.25 -8.22
C GLN A 405 -15.84 4.16 -9.15
N THR A 406 -15.24 2.97 -9.10
CA THR A 406 -15.79 1.75 -9.70
C THR A 406 -15.82 0.63 -8.66
N LYS A 407 -16.99 0.00 -8.48
CA LYS A 407 -17.23 -1.07 -7.48
C LYS A 407 -16.89 -0.67 -6.04
N GLY A 408 -16.91 0.62 -5.72
CA GLY A 408 -16.58 1.18 -4.41
C GLY A 408 -15.12 1.55 -4.22
N LEU A 409 -14.28 1.41 -5.24
CA LEU A 409 -12.88 1.83 -5.19
C LEU A 409 -12.68 3.08 -6.05
N GLU A 410 -12.07 4.09 -5.46
CA GLU A 410 -11.81 5.40 -6.07
C GLU A 410 -10.93 5.28 -7.34
N PHE A 411 -11.04 6.24 -8.27
CA PHE A 411 -10.24 6.21 -9.49
C PHE A 411 -8.75 6.48 -9.23
N PRO A 412 -7.84 5.86 -10.00
CA PRO A 412 -6.42 6.23 -10.00
C PRO A 412 -6.20 7.57 -10.70
N GLY A 413 -4.97 8.05 -10.70
CA GLY A 413 -4.49 9.32 -11.23
C GLY A 413 -4.61 9.50 -12.73
N TYR A 414 -5.55 8.89 -13.43
CA TYR A 414 -5.69 9.00 -14.88
C TYR A 414 -7.11 9.40 -15.24
N GLU A 415 -7.27 10.57 -15.85
CA GLU A 415 -8.56 11.03 -16.36
C GLU A 415 -8.99 10.18 -17.56
N PRO A 416 -10.04 9.35 -17.42
CA PRO A 416 -10.36 8.32 -18.40
C PRO A 416 -10.84 8.86 -19.75
N ARG A 417 -11.37 10.09 -19.82
CA ARG A 417 -11.87 10.67 -21.08
C ARG A 417 -10.75 10.95 -22.09
N GLY A 418 -9.51 11.13 -21.62
CA GLY A 418 -8.33 11.35 -22.47
C GLY A 418 -7.57 10.09 -22.85
N SER A 419 -8.03 8.90 -22.44
CA SER A 419 -7.36 7.62 -22.67
C SER A 419 -8.23 6.69 -23.52
N TRP A 420 -8.09 6.78 -24.85
CA TRP A 420 -8.87 6.01 -25.84
C TRP A 420 -8.07 4.88 -26.50
#